data_AF-A0A7R9C3C3-F1
#
_entry.id   AF-A0A7R9C3C3-F1
#
_cell.length_a   1.000
_cell.length_b   1.000
_cell.length_c   1.000
_cell.angle_alpha   90.00
_cell.angle_beta   90.00
_cell.angle_gamma   90.00
#
_symmetry.space_group_name_H-M   'P 1'
#
loop_
_entity.id
_entity.type
_entity.pdbx_description
1 polymer ?
#
loop_
_entity_poly.entity_id
_entity_poly.type
_entity_poly.pdbx_seq_one_letter_code
_entity_poly.pdbx_strand_id
1 'polypeptide(L)'
;MRRYGLSMGSDIHDWHSVTGRSNSTWTSLIESVYTAHLSLPPHGHPVIAKRPHLNLEPFVWYNKSQIWSAWENLVLLGLELELQGNTLTPGLKEDIVDIGRQCLEVQFDELYVRLLERFKKKDVNKVLGLGGLLMDTLVDLDNLLGTHKSFLLGQWLQGAQRSAFDPKDEENLRFNAMNQITWWGPNAEILDYAFKQWSGVISDYVLPRWSAFIQYLVTSIVTQHKYSQAEFDALSAAVEEEFITSSKYYSAKAKGGLLMDTLVDLDNLLGTHKSFLLGQWLQGAQRSAFDPKDEENLRFNAMNQITWWGPNAEILDYAFKQWSGVISDYVLPRWSAFIQYLVTSIVTQHKYSQAEFDALSAAVEEEFITSSKYYSAKAKGDVLETAQKLFKKWSIINF
;
A
#
# COMPACT_ATOMS: atom_id res chain seq x y z
N MET A 1 4.34 -29.55 -3.23
CA MET A 1 4.86 -29.30 -1.87
C MET A 1 6.37 -29.09 -1.92
N ARG A 2 6.83 -27.83 -1.97
CA ARG A 2 8.23 -27.52 -1.63
C ARG A 2 8.26 -27.29 -0.12
N ARG A 3 9.01 -28.13 0.61
CA ARG A 3 9.33 -27.86 2.02
C ARG A 3 10.29 -26.67 2.03
N TYR A 4 9.84 -25.52 2.50
CA TYR A 4 10.71 -24.39 2.74
C TYR A 4 11.53 -24.69 4.00
N GLY A 5 12.74 -25.23 3.81
CA GLY A 5 13.77 -25.24 4.85
C GLY A 5 14.32 -23.83 4.97
N LEU A 6 13.90 -23.10 6.00
CA LEU A 6 14.45 -21.80 6.35
C LEU A 6 15.71 -22.01 7.22
N SER A 7 16.76 -21.25 6.90
CA SER A 7 18.09 -21.31 7.50
C SER A 7 18.06 -21.06 9.01
N MET A 8 18.74 -21.93 9.77
CA MET A 8 18.82 -21.90 11.24
C MET A 8 19.68 -20.74 11.75
N GLY A 9 19.07 -19.86 12.55
CA GLY A 9 19.72 -18.94 13.48
C GLY A 9 19.12 -19.18 14.88
N SER A 10 19.97 -19.26 15.90
CA SER A 10 19.67 -19.80 17.23
C SER A 10 18.89 -18.82 18.12
N ASP A 11 17.59 -19.08 18.32
CA ASP A 11 16.85 -18.75 19.56
C ASP A 11 15.54 -19.57 19.60
N ILE A 12 15.54 -20.67 20.35
CA ILE A 12 14.60 -21.82 20.18
C ILE A 12 13.26 -21.64 20.92
N HIS A 13 13.06 -20.60 21.73
CA HIS A 13 11.92 -20.58 22.64
C HIS A 13 10.59 -20.03 22.08
N ASP A 14 10.59 -19.35 20.92
CA ASP A 14 9.37 -18.72 20.35
C ASP A 14 8.95 -19.26 18.97
N TRP A 15 9.67 -20.27 18.43
CA TRP A 15 9.33 -20.86 17.12
C TRP A 15 8.08 -21.72 17.14
N HIS A 16 7.68 -22.26 18.28
CA HIS A 16 6.53 -23.18 18.37
C HIS A 16 5.18 -22.46 18.19
N SER A 17 5.05 -21.20 18.61
CA SER A 17 3.86 -20.36 18.42
C SER A 17 3.72 -19.91 16.96
N VAL A 18 4.81 -19.39 16.38
CA VAL A 18 4.94 -18.95 14.98
C VAL A 18 4.66 -20.10 14.00
N THR A 19 5.26 -21.28 14.24
CA THR A 19 5.01 -22.47 13.41
C THR A 19 3.60 -23.04 13.60
N GLY A 20 3.02 -22.93 14.81
CA GLY A 20 1.65 -23.32 15.10
C GLY A 20 0.60 -22.46 14.38
N ARG A 21 0.74 -21.14 14.40
CA ARG A 21 -0.16 -20.21 13.69
C ARG A 21 -0.08 -20.41 12.18
N SER A 22 1.13 -20.53 11.62
CA SER A 22 1.30 -20.81 10.19
C SER A 22 0.64 -22.14 9.79
N ASN A 23 0.91 -23.22 10.51
CA ASN A 23 0.34 -24.55 10.17
C ASN A 23 -1.19 -24.57 10.27
N SER A 24 -1.76 -24.00 11.33
CA SER A 24 -3.22 -23.95 11.49
C SER A 24 -3.88 -23.09 10.40
N THR A 25 -3.28 -21.96 10.05
CA THR A 25 -3.77 -21.08 8.97
C THR A 25 -3.80 -21.81 7.62
N TRP A 26 -2.69 -22.45 7.24
CA TRP A 26 -2.62 -23.19 5.98
C TRP A 26 -3.50 -24.43 5.96
N THR A 27 -3.68 -25.10 7.10
CA THR A 27 -4.64 -26.21 7.22
C THR A 27 -6.06 -25.70 6.94
N SER A 28 -6.46 -24.57 7.53
CA SER A 28 -7.77 -23.96 7.27
C SER A 28 -7.94 -23.52 5.81
N LEU A 29 -6.89 -23.01 5.15
CA LEU A 29 -6.93 -22.67 3.72
C LEU A 29 -7.09 -23.92 2.83
N ILE A 30 -6.36 -24.99 3.18
CA ILE A 30 -6.48 -26.28 2.50
C ILE A 30 -7.91 -26.79 2.57
N GLU A 31 -8.50 -26.80 3.77
CA GLU A 31 -9.87 -27.27 4.00
C GLU A 31 -10.97 -26.35 3.42
N SER A 32 -10.61 -25.19 2.85
CA SER A 32 -11.54 -24.19 2.32
C SER A 32 -11.32 -23.93 0.83
N VAL A 33 -10.62 -22.84 0.47
CA VAL A 33 -10.38 -22.42 -0.92
C VAL A 33 -9.68 -23.48 -1.76
N TYR A 34 -8.82 -24.32 -1.18
CA TYR A 34 -8.10 -25.34 -1.97
C TYR A 34 -8.80 -26.70 -2.06
N THR A 35 -10.01 -26.86 -1.49
CA THR A 35 -10.78 -28.13 -1.57
C THR A 35 -12.06 -27.95 -2.37
N ALA A 36 -11.94 -27.42 -3.60
CA ALA A 36 -13.06 -27.44 -4.53
C ALA A 36 -13.39 -28.89 -4.93
N HIS A 37 -14.64 -29.31 -4.81
CA HIS A 37 -15.08 -30.60 -5.33
C HIS A 37 -15.10 -30.58 -6.87
N LEU A 38 -14.77 -31.71 -7.51
CA LEU A 38 -14.75 -31.86 -8.98
C LEU A 38 -16.10 -31.56 -9.66
N SER A 39 -17.20 -31.57 -8.89
CA SER A 39 -18.55 -31.23 -9.38
C SER A 39 -18.85 -29.72 -9.38
N LEU A 40 -17.94 -28.89 -8.87
CA LEU A 40 -18.08 -27.44 -8.81
C LEU A 40 -17.27 -26.77 -9.92
N PRO A 41 -17.60 -25.51 -10.28
CA PRO A 41 -16.77 -24.72 -11.16
C PRO A 41 -15.30 -24.69 -10.69
N PRO A 42 -14.32 -24.69 -11.61
CA PRO A 42 -12.90 -24.71 -11.26
C PRO A 42 -12.43 -23.43 -10.55
N HIS A 43 -13.19 -22.34 -10.69
CA HIS A 43 -12.93 -21.02 -10.12
C HIS A 43 -14.23 -20.37 -9.65
N GLY A 44 -14.12 -19.40 -8.74
CA GLY A 44 -15.28 -18.63 -8.29
C GLY A 44 -15.84 -17.77 -9.43
N HIS A 45 -16.96 -17.11 -9.18
CA HIS A 45 -17.54 -16.14 -10.11
C HIS A 45 -17.42 -14.71 -9.55
N PRO A 46 -16.20 -14.16 -9.42
CA PRO A 46 -16.01 -12.88 -8.77
C PRO A 46 -16.61 -11.75 -9.61
N VAL A 47 -17.46 -10.94 -8.98
CA VAL A 47 -18.20 -9.88 -9.67
C VAL A 47 -17.26 -8.79 -10.15
N ILE A 48 -16.22 -8.49 -9.36
CA ILE A 48 -15.17 -7.51 -9.70
C ILE A 48 -14.47 -7.81 -11.04
N ALA A 49 -14.42 -9.08 -11.47
CA ALA A 49 -13.75 -9.51 -12.69
C ALA A 49 -14.60 -9.35 -13.97
N LYS A 50 -15.78 -8.75 -13.87
CA LYS A 50 -16.71 -8.57 -14.99
C LYS A 50 -17.11 -7.12 -15.15
N ARG A 51 -17.43 -6.74 -16.39
CA ARG A 51 -18.20 -5.53 -16.65
C ARG A 51 -19.48 -5.51 -15.77
N PRO A 52 -19.80 -4.39 -15.11
CA PRO A 52 -20.96 -4.32 -14.23
C PRO A 52 -22.28 -4.67 -14.95
N HIS A 53 -23.13 -5.43 -14.26
CA HIS A 53 -24.44 -5.85 -14.76
C HIS A 53 -25.39 -6.05 -13.57
N LEU A 54 -26.71 -5.96 -13.79
CA LEU A 54 -27.72 -6.20 -12.75
C LEU A 54 -27.90 -7.69 -12.34
N ASN A 55 -27.24 -8.62 -13.01
CA ASN A 55 -27.57 -10.07 -12.96
C ASN A 55 -26.32 -10.94 -12.83
N LEU A 56 -25.22 -10.39 -12.30
CA LEU A 56 -24.07 -11.20 -11.91
C LEU A 56 -24.44 -11.98 -10.64
N GLU A 57 -24.05 -13.26 -10.60
CA GLU A 57 -24.30 -14.16 -9.48
C GLU A 57 -22.96 -14.59 -8.87
N PRO A 58 -22.48 -13.91 -7.81
CA PRO A 58 -21.24 -14.29 -7.16
C PRO A 58 -21.33 -15.69 -6.56
N PHE A 59 -20.26 -16.46 -6.72
CA PHE A 59 -20.18 -17.82 -6.22
C PHE A 59 -18.80 -18.15 -5.68
N VAL A 60 -18.79 -18.77 -4.49
CA VAL A 60 -17.63 -19.39 -3.84
C VAL A 60 -18.07 -20.74 -3.24
N TRP A 61 -17.19 -21.74 -3.22
CA TRP A 61 -17.47 -23.08 -2.67
C TRP A 61 -17.08 -23.25 -1.20
N TYR A 62 -16.51 -22.23 -0.60
CA TYR A 62 -15.92 -22.28 0.73
C TYR A 62 -16.59 -21.30 1.69
N ASN A 63 -16.39 -21.49 2.99
CA ASN A 63 -16.86 -20.54 3.98
C ASN A 63 -15.97 -19.28 3.99
N LYS A 64 -16.57 -18.15 3.61
CA LYS A 64 -15.92 -16.84 3.54
C LYS A 64 -15.23 -16.43 4.83
N SER A 65 -15.77 -16.77 5.99
CA SER A 65 -15.17 -16.38 7.28
C SER A 65 -13.80 -17.02 7.51
N GLN A 66 -13.55 -18.21 6.94
CA GLN A 66 -12.26 -18.89 7.07
C GLN A 66 -11.13 -18.13 6.38
N ILE A 67 -11.44 -17.44 5.27
CA ILE A 67 -10.43 -16.65 4.53
C ILE A 67 -10.09 -15.37 5.29
N TRP A 68 -11.10 -14.72 5.90
CA TRP A 68 -10.88 -13.59 6.81
C TRP A 68 -10.00 -13.97 8.00
N SER A 69 -10.31 -15.09 8.67
CA SER A 69 -9.47 -15.59 9.77
C SER A 69 -8.07 -16.00 9.30
N ALA A 70 -7.93 -16.55 8.09
CA ALA A 70 -6.62 -16.87 7.53
C ALA A 70 -5.80 -15.60 7.27
N TRP A 71 -6.42 -14.55 6.72
CA TRP A 71 -5.74 -13.28 6.48
C TRP A 71 -5.27 -12.64 7.78
N GLU A 72 -6.16 -12.56 8.78
CA GLU A 72 -5.82 -12.06 10.12
C GLU A 72 -4.62 -12.80 10.71
N ASN A 73 -4.62 -14.14 10.64
CA ASN A 73 -3.51 -14.93 11.15
C ASN A 73 -2.20 -14.71 10.38
N LEU A 74 -2.23 -14.57 9.06
CA LEU A 74 -1.02 -14.27 8.29
C LEU A 74 -0.46 -12.87 8.61
N VAL A 75 -1.34 -11.89 8.81
CA VAL A 75 -0.93 -10.54 9.24
C VAL A 75 -0.31 -10.60 10.64
N LEU A 76 -0.97 -11.23 11.62
CA LEU A 76 -0.43 -11.39 12.96
C LEU A 76 0.92 -12.13 12.97
N LEU A 77 1.04 -13.19 12.17
CA LEU A 77 2.30 -13.92 11.99
C LEU A 77 3.42 -12.99 11.47
N GLY A 78 3.11 -12.16 10.47
CA GLY A 78 4.05 -11.18 9.93
C GLY A 78 4.51 -10.18 10.99
N LEU A 79 3.56 -9.62 11.75
CA LEU A 79 3.88 -8.66 12.81
C LEU A 79 4.69 -9.30 13.94
N GLU A 80 4.34 -10.52 14.38
CA GLU A 80 5.10 -11.29 15.37
C GLU A 80 6.57 -11.49 14.94
N LEU A 81 6.79 -11.87 13.67
CA LEU A 81 8.13 -12.04 13.11
C LEU A 81 8.93 -10.73 13.07
N GLU A 82 8.32 -9.64 12.62
CA GLU A 82 8.98 -8.32 12.57
C GLU A 82 9.34 -7.82 13.97
N LEU A 83 8.48 -8.02 14.97
CA LEU A 83 8.75 -7.67 16.36
C LEU A 83 9.93 -8.47 16.95
N GLN A 84 10.12 -9.71 16.51
CA GLN A 84 11.28 -10.53 16.86
C GLN A 84 12.55 -10.16 16.06
N GLY A 85 12.51 -9.10 15.24
CA GLY A 85 13.64 -8.66 14.43
C GLY A 85 13.85 -9.48 13.15
N ASN A 86 12.89 -10.34 12.78
CA ASN A 86 13.00 -11.14 11.56
C ASN A 86 12.53 -10.36 10.33
N THR A 87 13.23 -10.55 9.21
CA THR A 87 12.76 -10.06 7.91
C THR A 87 11.74 -11.04 7.33
N LEU A 88 10.56 -10.54 6.97
CA LEU A 88 9.55 -11.37 6.29
C LEU A 88 10.05 -11.91 4.96
N THR A 89 9.88 -13.21 4.76
CA THR A 89 10.22 -13.86 3.50
C THR A 89 9.38 -13.32 2.34
N PRO A 90 9.90 -13.29 1.09
CA PRO A 90 9.11 -12.86 -0.06
C PRO A 90 7.81 -13.65 -0.24
N GLY A 91 7.83 -14.97 0.03
CA GLY A 91 6.64 -15.83 -0.06
C GLY A 91 5.56 -15.42 0.94
N LEU A 92 5.92 -15.20 2.22
CA LEU A 92 4.94 -14.76 3.22
C LEU A 92 4.33 -13.40 2.88
N LYS A 93 5.12 -12.45 2.36
CA LYS A 93 4.58 -11.15 1.90
C LYS A 93 3.58 -11.33 0.76
N GLU A 94 3.87 -12.22 -0.17
CA GLU A 94 2.98 -12.56 -1.27
C GLU A 94 1.69 -13.22 -0.78
N ASP A 95 1.79 -14.19 0.14
CA ASP A 95 0.64 -14.89 0.73
C ASP A 95 -0.29 -13.93 1.51
N ILE A 96 0.28 -12.99 2.29
CA ILE A 96 -0.50 -11.96 2.99
C ILE A 96 -1.31 -11.11 2.01
N VAL A 97 -0.70 -10.73 0.88
CA VAL A 97 -1.38 -9.93 -0.16
C VAL A 97 -2.41 -10.77 -0.90
N ASP A 98 -2.11 -12.02 -1.25
CA ASP A 98 -3.00 -12.88 -2.03
C ASP A 98 -4.27 -13.26 -1.25
N ILE A 99 -4.12 -13.63 0.02
CA ILE A 99 -5.28 -13.95 0.87
C ILE A 99 -6.09 -12.69 1.18
N GLY A 100 -5.44 -11.55 1.41
CA GLY A 100 -6.14 -10.27 1.58
C GLY A 100 -6.90 -9.82 0.34
N ARG A 101 -6.32 -10.02 -0.85
CA ARG A 101 -6.98 -9.82 -2.14
C ARG A 101 -8.26 -10.67 -2.23
N GLN A 102 -8.21 -11.93 -1.82
CA GLN A 102 -9.39 -12.80 -1.81
C GLN A 102 -10.46 -12.34 -0.82
N CYS A 103 -10.08 -11.84 0.38
CA CYS A 103 -11.02 -11.26 1.34
C CYS A 103 -11.78 -10.06 0.76
N LEU A 104 -11.07 -9.14 0.10
CA LEU A 104 -11.67 -7.94 -0.49
C LEU A 104 -12.53 -8.26 -1.71
N GLU A 105 -12.16 -9.24 -2.53
CA GLU A 105 -13.00 -9.76 -3.61
C GLU A 105 -14.35 -10.29 -3.08
N VAL A 106 -14.31 -11.12 -2.04
CA VAL A 106 -15.52 -11.67 -1.42
C VAL A 106 -16.37 -10.58 -0.77
N GLN A 107 -15.75 -9.57 -0.16
CA GLN A 107 -16.46 -8.41 0.40
C GLN A 107 -17.17 -7.60 -0.69
N PHE A 108 -16.51 -7.41 -1.82
CA PHE A 108 -17.06 -6.72 -2.98
C PHE A 108 -18.33 -7.42 -3.50
N ASP A 109 -18.29 -8.74 -3.62
CA ASP A 109 -19.45 -9.55 -4.01
C ASP A 109 -20.65 -9.35 -3.06
N GLU A 110 -20.42 -9.29 -1.75
CA GLU A 110 -21.48 -9.05 -0.76
C GLU A 110 -22.07 -7.65 -0.84
N LEU A 111 -21.22 -6.64 -1.02
CA LEU A 111 -21.66 -5.26 -1.20
C LEU A 111 -22.50 -5.10 -2.47
N TYR A 112 -22.08 -5.74 -3.57
CA TYR A 112 -22.81 -5.75 -4.83
C TYR A 112 -24.21 -6.36 -4.70
N VAL A 113 -24.35 -7.52 -4.05
CA VAL A 113 -25.68 -8.14 -3.85
C VAL A 113 -26.60 -7.21 -3.07
N ARG A 114 -26.11 -6.63 -1.97
CA ARG A 114 -26.88 -5.67 -1.15
C ARG A 114 -27.22 -4.40 -1.94
N LEU A 115 -26.30 -3.91 -2.78
CA LEU A 115 -26.50 -2.74 -3.63
C LEU A 115 -27.70 -2.97 -4.57
N LEU A 116 -27.73 -4.13 -5.25
CA LEU A 116 -28.81 -4.45 -6.18
C LEU A 116 -30.17 -4.65 -5.49
N GLU A 117 -30.20 -5.19 -4.28
CA GLU A 117 -31.44 -5.24 -3.48
C GLU A 117 -32.00 -3.85 -3.18
N ARG A 118 -31.13 -2.88 -2.88
CA ARG A 118 -31.53 -1.49 -2.61
C ARG A 118 -31.92 -0.75 -3.87
N PHE A 119 -31.23 -1.01 -4.99
CA PHE A 119 -31.61 -0.50 -6.30
C PHE A 119 -33.01 -0.98 -6.71
N LYS A 120 -33.34 -2.27 -6.53
CA LYS A 120 -34.68 -2.82 -6.78
C LYS A 120 -35.78 -2.11 -5.94
N LYS A 121 -35.44 -1.67 -4.73
CA LYS A 121 -36.33 -0.91 -3.83
C LYS A 121 -36.34 0.60 -4.12
N LYS A 122 -35.58 1.07 -5.11
CA LYS A 122 -35.41 2.49 -5.46
C LYS A 122 -34.92 3.36 -4.29
N ASP A 123 -34.11 2.79 -3.40
CA ASP A 123 -33.57 3.47 -2.21
C ASP A 123 -32.24 4.17 -2.55
N VAL A 124 -32.33 5.41 -3.06
CA VAL A 124 -31.16 6.19 -3.53
C VAL A 124 -30.09 6.35 -2.45
N ASN A 125 -30.49 6.67 -1.22
CA ASN A 125 -29.54 6.89 -0.11
C ASN A 125 -28.75 5.61 0.21
N LYS A 126 -29.41 4.45 0.22
CA LYS A 126 -28.71 3.18 0.45
C LYS A 126 -27.89 2.74 -0.76
N VAL A 127 -28.33 3.05 -1.99
CA VAL A 127 -27.53 2.79 -3.20
C VAL A 127 -26.24 3.60 -3.17
N LEU A 128 -26.31 4.89 -2.86
CA LEU A 128 -25.12 5.75 -2.73
C LEU A 128 -24.19 5.27 -1.61
N GLY A 129 -24.72 4.96 -0.42
CA GLY A 129 -23.90 4.49 0.70
C GLY A 129 -23.20 3.16 0.42
N LEU A 130 -23.89 2.18 -0.16
CA LEU A 130 -23.28 0.89 -0.54
C LEU A 130 -22.32 1.06 -1.72
N GLY A 131 -22.64 1.95 -2.66
CA GLY A 131 -21.77 2.30 -3.77
C GLY A 131 -20.44 2.91 -3.31
N GLY A 132 -20.48 3.81 -2.33
CA GLY A 132 -19.29 4.36 -1.68
C GLY A 132 -18.41 3.28 -1.06
N LEU A 133 -18.99 2.39 -0.25
CA LEU A 133 -18.25 1.26 0.34
C LEU A 133 -17.64 0.33 -0.70
N LEU A 134 -18.30 0.14 -1.84
CA LEU A 134 -17.81 -0.66 -2.96
C LEU A 134 -16.61 0.04 -3.63
N MET A 135 -16.63 1.37 -3.78
CA MET A 135 -15.47 2.15 -4.26
C MET A 135 -14.30 2.08 -3.27
N ASP A 136 -14.56 2.26 -1.98
CA ASP A 136 -13.53 2.18 -0.93
C ASP A 136 -12.85 0.80 -0.96
N THR A 137 -13.63 -0.27 -1.12
CA THR A 137 -13.11 -1.64 -1.27
C THR A 137 -12.15 -1.77 -2.47
N LEU A 138 -12.42 -1.10 -3.60
CA LEU A 138 -11.53 -1.12 -4.77
C LEU A 138 -10.25 -0.31 -4.54
N VAL A 139 -10.35 0.83 -3.85
CA VAL A 139 -9.19 1.64 -3.47
C VAL A 139 -8.28 0.85 -2.53
N ASP A 140 -8.85 0.23 -1.50
CA ASP A 140 -8.11 -0.62 -0.56
C ASP A 140 -7.49 -1.83 -1.25
N LEU A 141 -8.21 -2.44 -2.21
CA LEU A 141 -7.68 -3.54 -3.00
C LEU A 141 -6.50 -3.09 -3.87
N ASP A 142 -6.58 -1.98 -4.60
CA ASP A 142 -5.45 -1.48 -5.40
C ASP A 142 -4.24 -1.16 -4.52
N ASN A 143 -4.48 -0.54 -3.35
CA ASN A 143 -3.44 -0.24 -2.37
C ASN A 143 -2.74 -1.51 -1.87
N LEU A 144 -3.51 -2.53 -1.48
CA LEU A 144 -2.97 -3.82 -1.01
C LEU A 144 -2.14 -4.50 -2.11
N LEU A 145 -2.67 -4.59 -3.33
CA LEU A 145 -1.96 -5.17 -4.48
C LEU A 145 -0.70 -4.38 -4.82
N GLY A 146 -0.73 -3.06 -4.62
CA GLY A 146 0.39 -2.15 -4.79
C GLY A 146 1.59 -2.51 -3.91
N THR A 147 1.41 -3.23 -2.80
CA THR A 147 2.47 -3.54 -1.82
C THR A 147 3.40 -4.68 -2.23
N HIS A 148 3.09 -5.45 -3.27
CA HIS A 148 3.93 -6.57 -3.69
C HIS A 148 4.07 -6.66 -5.22
N LYS A 149 5.30 -6.91 -5.68
CA LYS A 149 5.66 -6.89 -7.11
C LYS A 149 4.84 -7.85 -7.97
N SER A 150 4.40 -8.98 -7.42
CA SER A 150 3.60 -9.98 -8.16
C SER A 150 2.24 -9.47 -8.63
N PHE A 151 1.76 -8.36 -8.06
CA PHE A 151 0.42 -7.83 -8.31
C PHE A 151 0.43 -6.44 -8.98
N LEU A 152 1.50 -6.08 -9.70
CA LEU A 152 1.63 -4.78 -10.34
C LEU A 152 1.46 -4.88 -11.86
N LEU A 153 0.55 -4.09 -12.44
CA LEU A 153 0.42 -3.94 -13.88
C LEU A 153 1.74 -3.50 -14.53
N GLY A 154 2.50 -2.64 -13.86
CA GLY A 154 3.79 -2.15 -14.35
C GLY A 154 4.83 -3.25 -14.57
N GLN A 155 4.77 -4.37 -13.83
CA GLN A 155 5.66 -5.52 -14.08
C GLN A 155 5.34 -6.19 -15.40
N TRP A 156 4.05 -6.38 -15.68
CA TRP A 156 3.57 -6.97 -16.93
C TRP A 156 3.92 -6.10 -18.14
N LEU A 157 3.58 -4.81 -18.09
CA LEU A 157 3.83 -3.88 -19.20
C LEU A 157 5.32 -3.70 -19.48
N GLN A 158 6.14 -3.51 -18.45
CA GLN A 158 7.58 -3.35 -18.65
C GLN A 158 8.22 -4.64 -19.16
N GLY A 159 7.69 -5.82 -18.79
CA GLY A 159 8.12 -7.10 -19.37
C GLY A 159 7.86 -7.18 -20.88
N ALA A 160 6.68 -6.75 -21.32
CA ALA A 160 6.35 -6.66 -22.74
C ALA A 160 7.23 -5.63 -23.47
N GLN A 161 7.37 -4.42 -22.94
CA GLN A 161 8.16 -3.34 -23.54
C GLN A 161 9.65 -3.68 -23.68
N ARG A 162 10.23 -4.37 -22.69
CA ARG A 162 11.63 -4.85 -22.77
C ARG A 162 11.88 -5.87 -23.87
N SER A 163 10.82 -6.49 -24.39
CA SER A 163 10.90 -7.45 -25.49
C SER A 163 10.79 -6.79 -26.87
N ALA A 164 10.62 -5.46 -26.92
CA ALA A 164 10.47 -4.70 -28.16
C ALA A 164 11.80 -4.50 -28.90
N PHE A 165 11.74 -4.45 -30.23
CA PHE A 165 12.90 -4.19 -31.08
C PHE A 165 13.16 -2.69 -31.30
N ASP A 166 12.10 -1.89 -31.34
CA ASP A 166 12.14 -0.44 -31.57
C ASP A 166 10.96 0.27 -30.86
N PRO A 167 10.93 1.62 -30.81
CA PRO A 167 9.87 2.35 -30.09
C PRO A 167 8.44 2.12 -30.61
N LYS A 168 8.26 1.83 -31.90
CA LYS A 168 6.93 1.53 -32.45
C LYS A 168 6.47 0.15 -32.03
N ASP A 169 7.40 -0.82 -32.02
CA ASP A 169 7.14 -2.15 -31.49
C ASP A 169 6.88 -2.12 -29.98
N GLU A 170 7.53 -1.23 -29.23
CA GLU A 170 7.28 -1.02 -27.80
C GLU A 170 5.82 -0.61 -27.51
N GLU A 171 5.30 0.35 -28.28
CA GLU A 171 3.90 0.78 -28.19
C GLU A 171 2.94 -0.36 -28.56
N ASN A 172 3.23 -1.11 -29.62
CA ASN A 172 2.43 -2.27 -30.04
C ASN A 172 2.41 -3.37 -28.96
N LEU A 173 3.56 -3.70 -28.37
CA LEU A 173 3.63 -4.72 -27.32
C LEU A 173 2.95 -4.26 -26.04
N ARG A 174 3.01 -2.96 -25.70
CA ARG A 174 2.22 -2.39 -24.61
C ARG A 174 0.72 -2.55 -24.88
N PHE A 175 0.25 -2.17 -26.07
CA PHE A 175 -1.15 -2.36 -26.47
C PHE A 175 -1.56 -3.83 -26.37
N ASN A 176 -0.78 -4.75 -26.93
CA ASN A 176 -1.06 -6.19 -26.87
C ASN A 176 -1.15 -6.71 -25.43
N ALA A 177 -0.25 -6.25 -24.55
CA ALA A 177 -0.23 -6.61 -23.14
C ALA A 177 -1.48 -6.13 -22.39
N MET A 178 -1.97 -4.92 -22.68
CA MET A 178 -3.21 -4.36 -22.13
C MET A 178 -4.44 -5.07 -22.69
N ASN A 179 -4.50 -5.21 -24.01
CA ASN A 179 -5.57 -5.89 -24.73
C ASN A 179 -5.77 -7.31 -24.20
N GLN A 180 -4.69 -8.08 -24.00
CA GLN A 180 -4.78 -9.45 -23.51
C GLN A 180 -5.51 -9.57 -22.16
N ILE A 181 -5.32 -8.64 -21.24
CA ILE A 181 -5.93 -8.72 -19.89
C ILE A 181 -7.28 -8.01 -19.80
N THR A 182 -7.77 -7.43 -20.91
CA THR A 182 -9.03 -6.67 -20.99
C THR A 182 -9.89 -7.16 -22.17
N TRP A 183 -9.77 -6.55 -23.35
CA TRP A 183 -10.59 -6.84 -24.54
C TRP A 183 -10.38 -8.24 -25.14
N TRP A 184 -9.18 -8.79 -25.02
CA TRP A 184 -8.71 -10.05 -25.61
C TRP A 184 -8.77 -10.11 -27.15
N GLY A 185 -9.19 -9.03 -27.82
CA GLY A 185 -9.29 -8.90 -29.26
C GLY A 185 -9.55 -7.45 -29.68
N PRO A 186 -9.46 -7.13 -30.99
CA PRO A 186 -9.48 -5.76 -31.47
C PRO A 186 -10.77 -4.99 -31.18
N ASN A 187 -11.88 -5.67 -30.91
CA ASN A 187 -13.19 -5.05 -30.63
C ASN A 187 -13.82 -5.61 -29.35
N ALA A 188 -13.00 -5.98 -28.35
CA ALA A 188 -13.46 -6.56 -27.10
C ALA A 188 -14.23 -7.89 -27.24
N GLU A 189 -13.83 -8.75 -28.19
CA GLU A 189 -14.52 -9.99 -28.54
C GLU A 189 -14.68 -10.97 -27.36
N ILE A 190 -13.70 -11.00 -26.43
CA ILE A 190 -13.74 -11.85 -25.23
C ILE A 190 -13.38 -11.03 -24.00
N LEU A 191 -14.15 -9.98 -23.77
CA LEU A 191 -13.96 -9.03 -22.68
C LEU A 191 -13.76 -9.71 -21.32
N ASP A 192 -12.76 -9.24 -20.60
CA ASP A 192 -12.35 -9.64 -19.25
C ASP A 192 -11.99 -11.14 -19.11
N TYR A 193 -11.75 -11.85 -20.23
CA TYR A 193 -11.45 -13.29 -20.18
C TYR A 193 -10.18 -13.61 -19.39
N ALA A 194 -9.09 -12.89 -19.67
CA ALA A 194 -7.81 -13.05 -18.98
C ALA A 194 -7.57 -11.90 -17.98
N PHE A 195 -8.64 -11.41 -17.35
CA PHE A 195 -8.59 -10.40 -16.29
C PHE A 195 -7.56 -10.73 -15.20
N LYS A 196 -7.00 -9.68 -14.60
CA LYS A 196 -6.04 -9.74 -13.51
C LYS A 196 -6.40 -8.71 -12.44
N GLN A 197 -6.36 -9.13 -11.18
CA GLN A 197 -6.43 -8.21 -10.05
C GLN A 197 -5.03 -7.69 -9.75
N TRP A 198 -4.63 -6.65 -10.48
CA TRP A 198 -3.36 -5.97 -10.31
C TRP A 198 -3.57 -4.50 -9.96
N SER A 199 -2.70 -3.94 -9.12
CA SER A 199 -2.64 -2.49 -8.93
C SER A 199 -2.36 -1.81 -10.27
N GLY A 200 -3.11 -0.74 -10.55
CA GLY A 200 -3.22 -0.09 -11.85
C GLY A 200 -4.39 -0.61 -12.69
N VAL A 201 -4.65 -1.92 -12.72
CA VAL A 201 -5.87 -2.46 -13.34
C VAL A 201 -7.08 -2.15 -12.46
N ILE A 202 -6.96 -2.33 -11.14
CA ILE A 202 -8.07 -2.03 -10.22
C ILE A 202 -8.41 -0.54 -10.25
N SER A 203 -7.43 0.33 -10.06
CA SER A 203 -7.62 1.79 -10.03
C SER A 203 -8.08 2.41 -11.35
N ASP A 204 -7.50 2.02 -12.49
CA ASP A 204 -7.75 2.73 -13.76
C ASP A 204 -8.70 2.00 -14.73
N TYR A 205 -9.05 0.73 -14.46
CA TYR A 205 -9.96 -0.04 -15.30
C TYR A 205 -11.20 -0.53 -14.54
N VAL A 206 -11.05 -1.08 -13.34
CA VAL A 206 -12.19 -1.62 -12.58
C VAL A 206 -12.98 -0.50 -11.90
N LEU A 207 -12.30 0.35 -11.12
CA LEU A 207 -12.92 1.40 -10.32
C LEU A 207 -13.77 2.36 -11.17
N PRO A 208 -13.31 2.89 -12.31
CA PRO A 208 -14.11 3.85 -13.07
C PRO A 208 -15.35 3.19 -13.70
N ARG A 209 -15.26 1.92 -14.14
CA ARG A 209 -16.42 1.16 -14.65
C ARG A 209 -17.50 0.99 -13.58
N TRP A 210 -17.10 0.61 -12.37
CA TRP A 210 -18.04 0.42 -11.26
C TRP A 210 -18.58 1.75 -10.71
N SER A 211 -17.79 2.81 -10.70
CA SER A 211 -18.26 4.17 -10.37
C SER A 211 -19.33 4.65 -11.36
N ALA A 212 -19.09 4.50 -12.67
CA ALA A 212 -20.06 4.82 -13.71
C ALA A 212 -21.35 4.00 -13.56
N PHE A 213 -21.24 2.71 -13.20
CA PHE A 213 -22.39 1.86 -12.95
C PHE A 213 -23.26 2.38 -11.80
N ILE A 214 -22.66 2.69 -10.65
CA ILE A 214 -23.39 3.23 -9.49
C ILE A 214 -24.08 4.55 -9.84
N GLN A 215 -23.40 5.44 -10.55
CA GLN A 215 -23.99 6.70 -11.01
C GLN A 215 -25.17 6.46 -11.97
N TYR A 216 -25.06 5.49 -12.88
CA TYR A 216 -26.12 5.15 -13.80
C TYR A 216 -27.33 4.51 -13.09
N LEU A 217 -27.10 3.69 -12.06
CA LEU A 217 -28.18 3.19 -11.18
C LEU A 217 -28.92 4.33 -10.48
N VAL A 218 -28.19 5.28 -9.88
CA VAL A 218 -28.79 6.44 -9.19
C VAL A 218 -29.57 7.30 -10.19
N THR A 219 -28.99 7.59 -11.34
CA THR A 219 -29.62 8.37 -12.40
C THR A 219 -30.92 7.71 -12.86
N SER A 220 -30.92 6.39 -13.06
CA SER A 220 -32.11 5.62 -13.43
C SER A 220 -33.23 5.76 -12.39
N ILE A 221 -32.91 5.77 -11.09
CA ILE A 221 -33.92 5.98 -10.05
C ILE A 221 -34.45 7.42 -10.07
N VAL A 222 -33.55 8.41 -10.04
CA VAL A 222 -33.89 9.84 -9.88
C VAL A 222 -34.68 10.37 -11.08
N THR A 223 -34.27 10.00 -12.29
CA THR A 223 -34.93 10.43 -13.53
C THR A 223 -36.13 9.56 -13.89
N GLN A 224 -36.35 8.46 -13.16
CA GLN A 224 -37.30 7.40 -13.51
C GLN A 224 -37.04 6.75 -14.87
N HIS A 225 -35.86 6.95 -15.45
CA HIS A 225 -35.41 6.23 -16.62
C HIS A 225 -35.12 4.77 -16.27
N LYS A 226 -35.70 3.82 -17.00
CA LYS A 226 -35.45 2.40 -16.74
C LYS A 226 -34.00 2.08 -17.13
N TYR A 227 -33.27 1.41 -16.24
CA TYR A 227 -31.92 0.92 -16.53
C TYR A 227 -31.88 0.12 -17.84
N SER A 228 -30.95 0.49 -18.72
CA SER A 228 -30.65 -0.21 -19.97
C SER A 228 -29.22 -0.72 -19.94
N GLN A 229 -29.03 -2.03 -20.05
CA GLN A 229 -27.68 -2.62 -20.08
C GLN A 229 -26.90 -2.13 -21.31
N ALA A 230 -27.55 -1.97 -22.47
CA ALA A 230 -26.89 -1.53 -23.69
C ALA A 230 -26.36 -0.08 -23.58
N GLU A 231 -27.10 0.80 -22.88
CA GLU A 231 -26.63 2.17 -22.62
C GLU A 231 -25.44 2.17 -21.65
N PHE A 232 -25.52 1.37 -20.59
CA PHE A 232 -24.41 1.24 -19.65
C PHE A 232 -23.17 0.59 -20.31
N ASP A 233 -23.36 -0.41 -21.17
CA ASP A 233 -22.28 -1.04 -21.92
C ASP A 233 -21.53 -0.04 -22.80
N ALA A 234 -22.24 0.92 -23.40
CA ALA A 234 -21.63 2.00 -24.18
C ALA A 234 -20.82 2.97 -23.28
N LEU A 235 -21.30 3.28 -22.06
CA LEU A 235 -20.55 4.07 -21.08
C LEU A 235 -19.29 3.34 -20.61
N SER A 236 -19.41 2.04 -20.31
CA SER A 236 -18.28 1.20 -19.87
C SER A 236 -17.23 1.04 -20.98
N ALA A 237 -17.66 0.88 -22.24
CA ALA A 237 -16.75 0.74 -23.37
C ALA A 237 -15.80 1.94 -23.53
N ALA A 238 -16.27 3.17 -23.27
CA ALA A 238 -15.43 4.36 -23.31
C ALA A 238 -14.31 4.33 -22.24
N VAL A 239 -14.64 3.88 -21.03
CA VAL A 239 -13.64 3.68 -19.95
C VAL A 239 -12.63 2.60 -20.33
N GLU A 240 -13.10 1.51 -20.93
CA GLU A 240 -12.25 0.39 -21.35
C GLU A 240 -11.28 0.79 -22.46
N GLU A 241 -11.76 1.56 -23.43
CA GLU A 241 -10.95 2.13 -24.52
C GLU A 241 -9.90 3.11 -24.00
N GLU A 242 -10.28 4.02 -23.09
CA GLU A 242 -9.36 4.98 -22.47
C GLU A 242 -8.23 4.26 -21.74
N PHE A 243 -8.54 3.23 -20.96
CA PHE A 243 -7.53 2.46 -20.22
C PHE A 243 -6.48 1.83 -21.16
N ILE A 244 -6.91 1.22 -22.26
CA ILE A 244 -6.02 0.52 -23.19
C ILE A 244 -5.18 1.51 -24.01
N THR A 245 -5.81 2.58 -24.50
CA THR A 245 -5.19 3.57 -25.38
C THR A 245 -4.35 4.61 -24.63
N SER A 246 -4.58 4.77 -23.32
CA SER A 246 -3.81 5.68 -22.47
C SER A 246 -2.31 5.39 -22.51
N SER A 247 -1.48 6.42 -22.53
CA SER A 247 -0.02 6.30 -22.41
C SER A 247 0.46 6.38 -20.94
N LYS A 248 -0.43 6.18 -19.96
CA LYS A 248 -0.10 6.24 -18.53
C LYS A 248 0.99 5.22 -18.19
N TYR A 249 1.99 5.68 -17.45
CA TYR A 249 3.09 4.84 -16.96
C TYR A 249 2.70 4.14 -15.66
N TYR A 250 2.87 2.82 -15.62
CA TYR A 250 2.66 2.01 -14.42
C TYR A 250 4.00 1.55 -13.82
N SER A 251 4.20 1.86 -12.54
CA SER A 251 5.41 1.47 -11.80
C SER A 251 5.49 -0.05 -11.63
N ALA A 252 6.69 -0.61 -11.86
CA ALA A 252 7.01 -2.00 -11.52
C ALA A 252 7.55 -2.15 -10.09
N LYS A 253 7.63 -1.06 -9.33
CA LYS A 253 8.06 -1.07 -7.93
C LYS A 253 6.85 -1.08 -7.02
N ALA A 254 6.86 -2.00 -6.06
CA ALA A 254 5.86 -2.06 -5.01
C ALA A 254 5.87 -0.77 -4.18
N LYS A 255 4.68 -0.35 -3.76
CA LYS A 255 4.39 0.78 -2.88
C LYS A 255 4.02 0.21 -1.51
N GLY A 256 4.92 0.32 -0.53
CA GLY A 256 4.69 -0.12 0.85
C GLY A 256 5.58 0.69 1.78
N GLY A 257 5.18 0.87 3.05
CA GLY A 257 5.91 1.74 3.99
C GLY A 257 5.83 3.23 3.63
N LEU A 258 4.77 3.66 2.92
CA LEU A 258 4.60 5.01 2.36
C LEU A 258 4.95 6.14 3.35
N LEU A 259 4.60 5.99 4.63
CA LEU A 259 4.93 6.97 5.66
C LEU A 259 6.45 7.11 5.86
N MET A 260 7.17 6.00 6.02
CA MET A 260 8.63 6.01 6.20
C MET A 260 9.35 6.41 4.93
N ASP A 261 8.88 5.91 3.79
CA ASP A 261 9.36 6.29 2.46
C ASP A 261 9.23 7.80 2.22
N THR A 262 8.14 8.42 2.69
CA THR A 262 7.93 9.87 2.58
C THR A 262 9.00 10.63 3.37
N LEU A 263 9.32 10.18 4.59
CA LEU A 263 10.33 10.81 5.43
C LEU A 263 11.75 10.63 4.87
N VAL A 264 12.07 9.44 4.35
CA VAL A 264 13.34 9.17 3.67
C VAL A 264 13.49 10.04 2.42
N ASP A 265 12.45 10.14 1.60
CA ASP A 265 12.44 10.97 0.39
C ASP A 265 12.50 12.47 0.70
N LEU A 266 11.84 12.92 1.77
CA LEU A 266 11.93 14.28 2.27
C LEU A 266 13.36 14.61 2.70
N ASP A 267 14.01 13.75 3.48
CA ASP A 267 15.40 13.96 3.89
C ASP A 267 16.35 14.03 2.67
N ASN A 268 16.17 13.12 1.71
CA ASN A 268 16.94 13.12 0.46
C ASN A 268 16.78 14.43 -0.32
N LEU A 269 15.57 14.97 -0.42
CA LEU A 269 15.32 16.25 -1.10
C LEU A 269 16.00 17.41 -0.36
N LEU A 270 15.82 17.50 0.96
CA LEU A 270 16.45 18.53 1.79
C LEU A 270 17.98 18.45 1.70
N GLY A 271 18.54 17.26 1.56
CA GLY A 271 19.97 17.00 1.38
C GLY A 271 20.58 17.64 0.11
N THR A 272 19.76 18.00 -0.88
CA THR A 272 20.24 18.55 -2.15
C THR A 272 20.62 20.03 -2.10
N HIS A 273 20.31 20.74 -1.02
CA HIS A 273 20.61 22.16 -0.92
C HIS A 273 21.09 22.57 0.48
N LYS A 274 22.19 23.34 0.52
CA LYS A 274 22.89 23.71 1.77
C LYS A 274 21.98 24.36 2.82
N SER A 275 20.99 25.14 2.41
CA SER A 275 20.08 25.84 3.34
C SER A 275 19.19 24.90 4.17
N PHE A 276 19.12 23.62 3.84
CA PHE A 276 18.29 22.63 4.52
C PHE A 276 19.12 21.53 5.18
N LEU A 277 20.38 21.79 5.50
CA LEU A 277 21.26 20.80 6.14
C LEU A 277 21.44 21.10 7.62
N LEU A 278 21.17 20.13 8.48
CA LEU A 278 21.49 20.22 9.91
C LEU A 278 22.98 20.51 10.13
N GLY A 279 23.85 19.95 9.30
CA GLY A 279 25.29 20.17 9.37
C GLY A 279 25.72 21.63 9.22
N GLN A 280 24.96 22.47 8.48
CA GLN A 280 25.26 23.91 8.41
C GLN A 280 25.03 24.60 9.76
N TRP A 281 23.94 24.25 10.43
CA TRP A 281 23.58 24.79 11.74
C TRP A 281 24.60 24.36 12.81
N LEU A 282 24.87 23.06 12.90
CA LEU A 282 25.79 22.51 13.90
C LEU A 282 27.21 23.04 13.72
N GLN A 283 27.74 23.03 12.49
CA GLN A 283 29.08 23.56 12.24
C GLN A 283 29.15 25.07 12.47
N GLY A 284 28.07 25.81 12.24
CA GLY A 284 27.97 27.23 12.58
C GLY A 284 28.10 27.47 14.09
N ALA A 285 27.38 26.68 14.90
CA ALA A 285 27.48 26.73 16.35
C ALA A 285 28.88 26.34 16.84
N GLN A 286 29.41 25.21 16.38
CA GLN A 286 30.72 24.68 16.79
C GLN A 286 31.89 25.60 16.42
N ARG A 287 31.83 26.34 15.31
CA ARG A 287 32.85 27.35 14.96
C ARG A 287 32.93 28.52 15.94
N SER A 288 31.91 28.71 16.76
CA SER A 288 31.88 29.76 17.78
C SER A 288 32.50 29.31 19.10
N ALA A 289 32.95 28.04 19.19
CA ALA A 289 33.50 27.46 20.41
C ALA A 289 34.92 27.97 20.71
N PHE A 290 35.22 28.14 22.00
CA PHE A 290 36.55 28.53 22.48
C PHE A 290 37.49 27.35 22.71
N ASP A 291 36.93 26.18 23.06
CA ASP A 291 37.66 24.94 23.34
C ASP A 291 36.79 23.70 23.00
N PRO A 292 37.33 22.47 23.02
CA PRO A 292 36.58 21.27 22.66
C PRO A 292 35.36 20.97 23.53
N LYS A 293 35.39 21.35 24.82
CA LYS A 293 34.26 21.14 25.74
C LYS A 293 33.14 22.12 25.43
N ASP A 294 33.50 23.36 25.12
CA ASP A 294 32.56 24.37 24.64
C ASP A 294 31.96 24.00 23.28
N GLU A 295 32.73 23.35 22.40
CA GLU A 295 32.26 22.83 21.12
C GLU A 295 31.14 21.79 21.30
N GLU A 296 31.33 20.84 22.21
CA GLU A 296 30.32 19.82 22.55
C GLU A 296 29.06 20.46 23.15
N ASN A 297 29.22 21.43 24.07
CA ASN A 297 28.12 22.18 24.67
C ASN A 297 27.32 22.97 23.61
N LEU A 298 27.99 23.65 22.69
CA LEU A 298 27.33 24.40 21.63
C LEU A 298 26.61 23.49 20.63
N ARG A 299 27.18 22.31 20.35
CA ARG A 299 26.50 21.28 19.55
C ARG A 299 25.24 20.77 20.26
N PHE A 300 25.33 20.44 21.56
CA PHE A 300 24.18 20.05 22.36
C PHE A 300 23.10 21.14 22.37
N ASN A 301 23.47 22.39 22.66
CA ASN A 301 22.55 23.52 22.68
C ASN A 301 21.85 23.73 21.33
N ALA A 302 22.59 23.60 20.23
CA ALA A 302 22.08 23.72 18.87
C ALA A 302 21.05 22.62 18.53
N MET A 303 21.26 21.39 19.01
CA MET A 303 20.31 20.29 18.88
C MET A 303 19.09 20.50 19.78
N ASN A 304 19.33 20.74 21.07
CA ASN A 304 18.29 20.98 22.08
C ASN A 304 17.33 22.08 21.63
N GLN A 305 17.83 23.18 21.04
CA GLN A 305 16.98 24.28 20.57
C GLN A 305 16.01 23.86 19.46
N ILE A 306 16.33 22.87 18.63
CA ILE A 306 15.44 22.45 17.53
C ILE A 306 14.61 21.20 17.88
N THR A 307 14.77 20.66 19.09
CA THR A 307 14.06 19.48 19.59
C THR A 307 13.40 19.75 20.95
N TRP A 308 14.08 19.48 22.06
CA TRP A 308 13.55 19.52 23.44
C TRP A 308 13.18 20.93 23.92
N TRP A 309 13.95 21.94 23.52
CA TRP A 309 13.81 23.31 23.99
C TRP A 309 13.79 23.42 25.53
N GLY A 310 14.77 22.79 26.18
CA GLY A 310 14.94 22.81 27.63
C GLY A 310 15.60 21.53 28.15
N PRO A 311 16.05 21.49 29.42
CA PRO A 311 16.81 20.36 29.94
C PRO A 311 16.00 19.05 30.01
N ASN A 312 14.67 19.10 30.01
CA ASN A 312 13.79 17.93 30.10
C ASN A 312 12.66 17.96 29.06
N ALA A 313 12.93 18.48 27.87
CA ALA A 313 11.93 18.58 26.79
C ALA A 313 10.69 19.44 27.14
N GLU A 314 10.86 20.51 27.91
CA GLU A 314 9.77 21.33 28.44
C GLU A 314 8.87 21.93 27.35
N ILE A 315 9.42 22.24 26.17
CA ILE A 315 8.68 22.74 25.01
C ILE A 315 9.08 21.98 23.75
N LEU A 316 8.93 20.66 23.82
CA LEU A 316 9.23 19.72 22.75
C LEU A 316 8.69 20.19 21.38
N ASP A 317 9.56 20.11 20.37
CA ASP A 317 9.32 20.43 18.96
C ASP A 317 8.99 21.92 18.65
N TYR A 318 9.03 22.83 19.64
CA TYR A 318 8.63 24.24 19.45
C TYR A 318 9.38 24.95 18.32
N ALA A 319 10.71 24.78 18.28
CA ALA A 319 11.57 25.38 17.27
C ALA A 319 12.08 24.35 16.26
N PHE A 320 11.25 23.34 15.97
CA PHE A 320 11.48 22.31 14.95
C PHE A 320 11.93 22.90 13.59
N LYS A 321 12.72 22.11 12.86
CA LYS A 321 13.22 22.42 11.51
C LYS A 321 13.12 21.20 10.61
N GLN A 322 12.66 21.42 9.37
CA GLN A 322 12.69 20.42 8.31
C GLN A 322 14.05 20.48 7.61
N TRP A 323 15.07 19.88 8.23
CA TRP A 323 16.42 19.77 7.68
C TRP A 323 16.84 18.32 7.48
N SER A 324 17.64 18.07 6.45
CA SER A 324 18.30 16.77 6.27
C SER A 324 19.22 16.50 7.47
N GLY A 325 19.14 15.28 8.00
CA GLY A 325 19.71 14.89 9.28
C GLY A 325 18.70 14.98 10.43
N VAL A 326 17.88 16.03 10.51
CA VAL A 326 16.76 16.08 11.48
C VAL A 326 15.67 15.12 11.04
N ILE A 327 15.31 15.11 9.75
CA ILE A 327 14.28 14.20 9.26
C ILE A 327 14.74 12.74 9.41
N SER A 328 15.96 12.40 8.97
CA SER A 328 16.46 11.02 9.01
C SER A 328 16.75 10.49 10.41
N ASP A 329 17.28 11.30 11.32
CA ASP A 329 17.82 10.82 12.61
C ASP A 329 17.00 11.25 13.84
N TYR A 330 16.00 12.12 13.68
CA TYR A 330 15.09 12.51 14.77
C TYR A 330 13.64 12.16 14.44
N VAL A 331 13.13 12.60 13.29
CA VAL A 331 11.70 12.42 12.94
C VAL A 331 11.40 10.97 12.54
N LEU A 332 12.17 10.40 11.62
CA LEU A 332 11.96 9.04 11.13
C LEU A 332 12.02 7.98 12.24
N PRO A 333 12.99 7.99 13.18
CA PRO A 333 13.02 7.04 14.28
C PRO A 333 11.82 7.18 15.23
N ARG A 334 11.36 8.41 15.55
CA ARG A 334 10.17 8.64 16.40
C ARG A 334 8.90 8.07 15.78
N TRP A 335 8.67 8.31 14.49
CA TRP A 335 7.55 7.72 13.77
C TRP A 335 7.67 6.20 13.66
N SER A 336 8.88 5.68 13.47
CA SER A 336 9.13 4.23 13.45
C SER A 336 8.79 3.59 14.79
N ALA A 337 9.22 4.20 15.91
CA ALA A 337 8.89 3.75 17.25
C ALA A 337 7.39 3.82 17.53
N PHE A 338 6.70 4.86 17.06
CA PHE A 338 5.25 4.99 17.21
C PHE A 338 4.49 3.86 16.51
N ILE A 339 4.82 3.61 15.23
CA ILE A 339 4.20 2.53 14.47
C ILE A 339 4.52 1.17 15.10
N GLN A 340 5.76 0.95 15.53
CA GLN A 340 6.15 -0.29 16.20
C GLN A 340 5.38 -0.49 17.51
N TYR A 341 5.19 0.54 18.33
CA TYR A 341 4.43 0.45 19.58
C TYR A 341 2.94 0.17 19.32
N LEU A 342 2.34 0.76 18.27
CA LEU A 342 0.98 0.41 17.83
C LEU A 342 0.88 -1.05 17.40
N VAL A 343 1.86 -1.54 16.62
CA VAL A 343 1.93 -2.94 16.19
C VAL A 343 2.06 -3.87 17.39
N THR A 344 2.97 -3.60 18.32
CA THR A 344 3.14 -4.37 19.57
C THR A 344 1.85 -4.41 20.36
N SER A 345 1.17 -3.27 20.51
CA SER A 345 -0.12 -3.17 21.21
C SER A 345 -1.16 -4.11 20.59
N ILE A 346 -1.28 -4.12 19.26
CA ILE A 346 -2.21 -5.00 18.54
C ILE A 346 -1.84 -6.48 18.73
N VAL A 347 -0.58 -6.85 18.47
CA VAL A 347 -0.11 -8.24 18.51
C VAL A 347 -0.22 -8.84 19.90
N THR A 348 0.19 -8.08 20.93
CA THR A 348 0.17 -8.53 22.33
C THR A 348 -1.18 -8.33 23.00
N GLN A 349 -2.15 -7.75 22.29
CA GLN A 349 -3.43 -7.30 22.85
C GLN A 349 -3.28 -6.32 24.03
N HIS A 350 -2.12 -5.66 24.14
CA HIS A 350 -1.88 -4.59 25.09
C HIS A 350 -2.51 -3.30 24.59
N LYS A 351 -3.22 -2.58 25.46
CA LYS A 351 -3.87 -1.32 25.06
C LYS A 351 -2.82 -0.22 24.96
N TYR A 352 -2.85 0.53 23.85
CA TYR A 352 -2.00 1.72 23.67
C TYR A 352 -2.07 2.65 24.90
N SER A 353 -0.91 3.03 25.42
CA SER A 353 -0.71 4.01 26.48
C SER A 353 0.17 5.15 25.97
N GLN A 354 -0.37 6.37 25.97
CA GLN A 354 0.41 7.56 25.59
C GLN A 354 1.66 7.71 26.46
N ALA A 355 1.54 7.49 27.77
CA ALA A 355 2.67 7.64 28.70
C ALA A 355 3.79 6.61 28.47
N GLU A 356 3.45 5.38 28.07
CA GLU A 356 4.45 4.37 27.73
C GLU A 356 5.15 4.72 26.42
N PHE A 357 4.38 5.20 25.43
CA PHE A 357 4.96 5.67 24.18
C PHE A 357 5.86 6.90 24.38
N ASP A 358 5.43 7.87 25.20
CA ASP A 358 6.23 9.07 25.51
C ASP A 358 7.56 8.67 26.15
N ALA A 359 7.57 7.66 27.04
CA ALA A 359 8.79 7.12 27.63
C ALA A 359 9.69 6.43 26.59
N LEU A 360 9.12 5.69 25.65
CA LEU A 360 9.88 5.08 24.53
C LEU A 360 10.46 6.14 23.58
N SER A 361 9.68 7.17 23.23
CA SER A 361 10.12 8.26 22.33
C SER A 361 11.21 9.10 22.97
N ALA A 362 11.16 9.31 24.29
CA ALA A 362 12.17 10.09 24.99
C ALA A 362 13.59 9.52 24.79
N ALA A 363 13.74 8.19 24.76
CA ALA A 363 15.03 7.55 24.49
C ALA A 363 15.56 7.84 23.08
N VAL A 364 14.67 7.82 22.07
CA VAL A 364 15.00 8.16 20.68
C VAL A 364 15.41 9.63 20.57
N GLU A 365 14.70 10.51 21.27
CA GLU A 365 14.97 11.96 21.27
C GLU A 365 16.30 12.28 21.97
N GLU A 366 16.58 11.63 23.10
CA GLU A 366 17.84 11.76 23.84
C GLU A 366 19.04 11.28 23.00
N GLU A 367 18.93 10.14 22.32
CA GLU A 367 19.99 9.61 21.47
C GLU A 367 20.36 10.61 20.36
N PHE A 368 19.37 11.21 19.68
CA PHE A 368 19.64 12.19 18.63
C PHE A 368 20.43 13.42 19.13
N ILE A 369 20.07 13.92 20.31
CA ILE A 369 20.69 15.13 20.88
C ILE A 369 22.11 14.84 21.37
N THR A 370 22.27 13.73 22.10
CA THR A 370 23.52 13.34 22.78
C THR A 370 24.52 12.64 21.85
N SER A 371 24.08 12.10 20.72
CA SER A 371 24.94 11.41 19.75
C SER A 371 26.03 12.33 19.19
N SER A 372 27.26 11.84 19.08
CA SER A 372 28.37 12.55 18.43
C SER A 372 28.38 12.41 16.89
N LYS A 373 27.26 11.95 16.29
CA LYS A 373 27.14 11.80 14.84
C LYS A 373 27.46 13.10 14.10
N TYR A 374 28.34 13.00 13.10
CA TYR A 374 28.71 14.11 12.23
C TYR A 374 27.67 14.31 11.12
N TYR A 375 27.23 15.55 10.93
CA TYR A 375 26.34 15.97 9.86
C TYR A 375 27.07 16.87 8.86
N SER A 376 27.05 16.49 7.59
CA SER A 376 27.71 17.24 6.51
C SER A 376 27.03 18.59 6.28
N ALA A 377 27.82 19.67 6.20
CA ALA A 377 27.37 20.98 5.70
C ALA A 377 27.38 21.07 4.16
N LYS A 378 27.82 20.04 3.45
CA LYS A 378 27.83 19.99 1.98
C LYS A 378 26.59 19.26 1.47
N ALA A 379 25.90 19.88 0.51
CA ALA A 379 24.77 19.27 -0.19
C ALA A 379 25.20 18.05 -1.00
N LYS A 380 24.28 17.12 -1.20
CA LYS A 380 24.46 15.88 -1.96
C LYS A 380 23.34 15.71 -2.97
N GLY A 381 23.69 15.31 -4.20
CA GLY A 381 22.74 15.10 -5.28
C GLY A 381 22.37 16.38 -6.03
N ASP A 382 21.56 16.23 -7.07
CA ASP A 382 21.02 17.33 -7.87
C ASP A 382 19.56 17.62 -7.46
N VAL A 383 19.25 18.89 -7.23
CA VAL A 383 17.93 19.32 -6.75
C VAL A 383 16.83 19.07 -7.78
N LEU A 384 17.10 19.32 -9.06
CA LEU A 384 16.10 19.18 -10.12
C LEU A 384 15.83 17.71 -10.41
N GLU A 385 16.88 16.91 -10.53
CA GLU A 385 16.76 15.46 -10.74
C GLU A 385 16.01 14.79 -9.59
N THR A 386 16.33 15.17 -8.35
CA THR A 386 15.67 14.62 -7.15
C THR A 386 14.20 15.04 -7.11
N ALA A 387 13.92 16.33 -7.31
CA ALA A 387 12.54 16.83 -7.34
C ALA A 387 11.70 16.17 -8.45
N GLN A 388 12.26 15.94 -9.64
CA GLN A 388 11.57 15.23 -10.73
C GLN A 388 11.26 13.78 -10.38
N LYS A 389 12.23 13.06 -9.77
CA LYS A 389 12.02 11.68 -9.31
C LYS A 389 10.92 11.59 -8.26
N LEU A 390 10.94 12.51 -7.29
CA LEU A 390 9.94 12.56 -6.23
C LEU A 390 8.58 12.98 -6.73
N PHE A 391 8.50 13.98 -7.62
CA PHE A 391 7.25 14.35 -8.27
C PHE A 391 6.65 13.14 -8.98
N LYS A 392 7.43 12.43 -9.82
CA LYS A 392 6.96 11.21 -10.48
C LYS A 392 6.54 10.10 -9.50
N LYS A 393 7.22 9.95 -8.36
CA LYS A 393 6.91 8.92 -7.35
C LYS A 393 5.60 9.24 -6.61
N TRP A 394 5.42 10.48 -6.18
CA TRP A 394 4.37 10.88 -5.24
C TRP A 394 3.15 11.53 -5.92
N SER A 395 3.28 12.09 -7.12
CA SER A 395 2.14 12.68 -7.86
C SER A 395 1.14 11.62 -8.36
N ILE A 396 1.54 10.35 -8.44
CA ILE A 396 0.69 9.22 -8.88
C ILE A 396 -0.20 8.71 -7.74
N ILE A 397 0.04 9.12 -6.49
CA ILE A 397 -0.74 8.66 -5.32
C ILE A 397 -1.94 9.60 -5.05
N ASN A 398 -1.94 10.81 -5.61
CA ASN A 398 -2.94 11.85 -5.32
C ASN A 398 -3.90 12.17 -6.49
N PHE A 399 -4.00 11.31 -7.50
CA PHE A 399 -4.99 11.44 -8.59
C PHE A 399 -5.62 10.10 -8.95
#